data_AF-A0A140KDY2-F1
#
_entry.id   AF-A0A140KDY2-F1
#
_cell.length_a   1.000
_cell.length_b   1.000
_cell.length_c   1.000
_cell.angle_alpha   90.00
_cell.angle_beta   90.00
_cell.angle_gamma   90.00
#
_symmetry.space_group_name_H-M   'P 1'
#
loop_
_entity.id
_entity.type
_entity.pdbx_description
1 polymer ?
#
loop_
_entity_poly.entity_id
_entity_poly.type
_entity_poly.pdbx_seq_one_letter_code
_entity_poly.pdbx_strand_id
1 'polypeptide(L)'
;MATASRRTTRAANKNGASSNGKSNAKTTKTSAKVTPEKLASTLIAAAQKKFGVKLDTREQRIAKKVGYATRERLGKNLLGLAQDDFSWETWNKIFAKIFGEPTALKYPPEIVAGAMAIIYHDVPTEPEAAVQALIDYNDRSLEERNRREREERENDDLNDIENYSMKTMN
;
A
#
# COMPACT_ATOMS: atom_id res chain seq x y z
N MET A 1 -17.61 -55.32 79.91
CA MET A 1 -18.21 -56.35 79.04
C MET A 1 -17.84 -56.05 77.59
N ALA A 2 -17.46 -57.08 76.85
CA ALA A 2 -17.15 -57.08 75.41
C ALA A 2 -18.36 -56.55 74.59
N THR A 3 -18.23 -56.04 73.36
CA THR A 3 -17.87 -56.81 72.16
C THR A 3 -17.36 -55.95 71.00
N ALA A 4 -16.55 -56.60 70.17
CA ALA A 4 -15.94 -56.13 68.93
C ALA A 4 -16.94 -56.01 67.75
N SER A 5 -16.52 -55.36 66.65
CA SER A 5 -16.24 -56.03 65.35
C SER A 5 -16.51 -55.16 64.11
N ARG A 6 -15.45 -55.03 63.27
CA ARG A 6 -15.39 -54.97 61.78
C ARG A 6 -16.20 -53.89 61.02
N ARG A 7 -15.86 -53.44 59.80
CA ARG A 7 -14.70 -53.35 58.89
C ARG A 7 -15.29 -52.76 57.58
N THR A 8 -14.46 -52.14 56.73
CA THR A 8 -14.68 -51.81 55.28
C THR A 8 -15.55 -50.56 55.00
N THR A 9 -15.30 -49.67 54.03
CA THR A 9 -14.55 -49.71 52.75
C THR A 9 -14.33 -48.27 52.21
N ARG A 10 -13.15 -48.02 51.62
CA ARG A 10 -12.90 -47.38 50.30
C ARG A 10 -13.63 -46.06 49.93
N ALA A 11 -12.89 -44.96 49.72
CA ALA A 11 -12.78 -44.25 48.43
C ALA A 11 -11.93 -42.96 48.53
N ALA A 12 -11.34 -42.61 47.39
CA ALA A 12 -10.33 -41.60 47.12
C ALA A 12 -10.77 -40.13 47.34
N ASN A 13 -9.83 -39.21 47.59
CA ASN A 13 -9.33 -38.32 46.53
C ASN A 13 -8.07 -37.54 46.94
N LYS A 14 -7.36 -37.08 45.92
CA LYS A 14 -5.94 -36.76 45.83
C LYS A 14 -5.52 -35.41 46.44
N ASN A 15 -4.28 -35.42 46.94
CA ASN A 15 -3.26 -34.36 47.03
C ASN A 15 -3.63 -32.98 46.46
N GLY A 16 -3.74 -31.99 47.34
CA GLY A 16 -3.61 -30.58 47.01
C GLY A 16 -2.15 -30.24 46.72
N ALA A 17 -1.79 -30.17 45.45
CA ALA A 17 -0.52 -29.60 45.00
C ALA A 17 -0.63 -28.07 45.02
N SER A 18 0.21 -27.43 45.83
CA SER A 18 0.49 -25.99 45.74
C SER A 18 1.19 -25.71 44.41
N SER A 19 0.47 -25.10 43.46
CA SER A 19 1.03 -24.65 42.20
C SER A 19 1.72 -23.29 42.41
N ASN A 20 3.04 -23.33 42.49
CA ASN A 20 3.89 -22.15 42.40
C ASN A 20 3.90 -21.64 40.95
N GLY A 21 2.80 -21.00 40.55
CA GLY A 21 2.64 -20.40 39.23
C GLY A 21 3.49 -19.15 39.08
N LYS A 22 4.78 -19.29 38.72
CA LYS A 22 5.52 -18.19 38.09
C LYS A 22 4.92 -17.95 36.71
N SER A 23 3.91 -17.10 36.63
CA SER A 23 3.53 -16.47 35.38
C SER A 23 4.71 -15.60 34.93
N ASN A 24 5.49 -16.10 33.98
CA ASN A 24 6.42 -15.27 33.20
C ASN A 24 5.57 -14.42 32.25
N ALA A 25 4.82 -13.46 32.82
CA ALA A 25 4.24 -12.38 32.06
C ALA A 25 5.43 -11.56 31.55
N LYS A 26 5.81 -11.83 30.30
CA LYS A 26 6.78 -11.03 29.55
C LYS A 26 6.15 -9.65 29.38
N THR A 27 6.27 -8.81 30.40
CA THR A 27 6.04 -7.38 30.31
C THR A 27 7.05 -6.90 29.28
N THR A 28 6.58 -6.72 28.05
CA THR A 28 7.32 -6.02 27.00
C THR A 28 7.59 -4.64 27.54
N LYS A 29 8.77 -4.47 28.15
CA LYS A 29 9.36 -3.16 28.41
C LYS A 29 9.42 -2.45 27.06
N THR A 30 8.48 -1.56 26.80
CA THR A 30 8.61 -0.56 25.74
C THR A 30 9.91 0.18 26.02
N SER A 31 10.94 -0.07 25.21
CA SER A 31 12.25 0.49 25.45
C SER A 31 12.16 2.01 25.29
N ALA A 32 12.36 2.73 26.39
CA ALA A 32 12.56 4.17 26.35
C ALA A 32 13.76 4.47 25.41
N LYS A 33 13.54 5.35 24.41
CA LYS A 33 14.46 5.79 23.34
C LYS A 33 14.42 5.06 21.98
N VAL A 34 13.25 4.62 21.51
CA VAL A 34 13.09 4.41 20.05
C VAL A 34 12.56 5.71 19.44
N THR A 35 13.32 6.30 18.51
CA THR A 35 12.85 7.44 17.72
C THR A 35 12.07 6.95 16.49
N PRO A 36 11.16 7.77 15.94
CA PRO A 36 10.42 7.41 14.72
C PRO A 36 11.33 7.00 13.55
N GLU A 37 12.47 7.65 13.39
CA GLU A 37 13.43 7.38 12.31
C GLU A 37 14.05 5.98 12.46
N LYS A 38 14.37 5.59 13.70
CA LYS A 38 14.93 4.27 14.00
C LYS A 38 13.89 3.18 13.81
N LEU A 39 12.63 3.44 14.17
CA LEU A 39 11.52 2.53 13.92
C LEU A 39 11.30 2.34 12.41
N ALA A 40 11.23 3.44 11.64
CA ALA A 40 11.06 3.41 10.19
C ALA A 40 12.19 2.65 9.49
N SER A 41 13.44 2.91 9.86
CA SER A 41 14.60 2.20 9.29
C SER A 41 14.56 0.70 9.59
N THR A 42 14.14 0.33 10.81
CA THR A 42 13.98 -1.08 11.20
C THR A 42 12.89 -1.77 10.37
N LEU A 43 11.77 -1.08 10.12
CA LEU A 43 10.69 -1.59 9.27
C LEU A 43 11.16 -1.82 7.83
N ILE A 44 11.86 -0.83 7.24
CA ILE A 44 12.40 -0.93 5.87
C ILE A 44 13.36 -2.13 5.75
N ALA A 45 14.27 -2.29 6.72
CA ALA A 45 15.21 -3.40 6.73
C ALA A 45 14.51 -4.76 6.91
N ALA A 46 13.49 -4.84 7.76
CA ALA A 46 12.71 -6.06 7.95
C ALA A 46 11.94 -6.44 6.68
N ALA A 47 11.32 -5.48 6.00
CA ALA A 47 10.64 -5.69 4.73
C ALA A 47 11.61 -6.19 3.63
N GLN A 48 12.78 -5.56 3.50
CA GLN A 48 13.82 -6.00 2.57
C GLN A 48 14.26 -7.44 2.86
N LYS A 49 14.49 -7.78 4.13
CA LYS A 49 14.94 -9.13 4.51
C LYS A 49 13.87 -10.19 4.24
N LYS A 50 12.59 -9.88 4.49
CA LYS A 50 11.50 -10.85 4.40
C LYS A 50 10.99 -11.03 2.98
N PHE A 51 10.88 -9.94 2.22
CA PHE A 51 10.23 -9.93 0.91
C PHE A 51 11.20 -9.61 -0.25
N GLY A 52 12.46 -9.26 0.04
CA GLY A 52 13.41 -8.82 -0.99
C GLY A 52 13.12 -7.42 -1.54
N VAL A 53 12.14 -6.70 -0.98
CA VAL A 53 11.66 -5.41 -1.48
C VAL A 53 12.20 -4.26 -0.65
N LYS A 54 12.85 -3.30 -1.32
CA LYS A 54 13.31 -2.06 -0.69
C LYS A 54 12.18 -1.06 -0.70
N LEU A 55 11.59 -0.82 0.47
CA LEU A 55 10.61 0.26 0.61
C LEU A 55 11.30 1.59 0.35
N ASP A 56 10.68 2.41 -0.50
CA ASP A 56 11.12 3.78 -0.74
C ASP A 56 11.09 4.61 0.56
N THR A 57 11.88 5.67 0.61
CA THR A 57 11.75 6.72 1.63
C THR A 57 10.48 7.55 1.41
N ARG A 58 10.12 8.41 2.37
CA ARG A 58 8.96 9.30 2.22
C ARG A 58 9.16 10.23 1.02
N GLU A 59 10.34 10.81 0.91
CA GLU A 59 10.73 11.77 -0.12
C GLU A 59 10.72 11.12 -1.50
N GLN A 60 11.25 9.89 -1.61
CA GLN A 60 11.18 9.11 -2.85
C GLN A 60 9.74 8.79 -3.26
N ARG A 61 8.87 8.42 -2.32
CA ARG A 61 7.44 8.20 -2.62
C ARG A 61 6.77 9.47 -3.11
N ILE A 62 7.01 10.61 -2.44
CA ILE A 62 6.46 11.91 -2.85
C ILE A 62 6.91 12.25 -4.28
N ALA A 63 8.21 12.14 -4.57
CA ALA A 63 8.74 12.41 -5.89
C ALA A 63 8.10 11.51 -6.97
N LYS A 64 7.95 10.21 -6.71
CA LYS A 64 7.27 9.28 -7.62
C LYS A 64 5.81 9.69 -7.87
N LYS A 65 5.05 9.97 -6.80
CA LYS A 65 3.64 10.37 -6.92
C LYS A 65 3.48 11.66 -7.72
N VAL A 66 4.29 12.68 -7.42
CA VAL A 66 4.31 13.94 -8.17
C VAL A 66 4.69 13.71 -9.63
N GLY A 67 5.71 12.89 -9.91
CA GLY A 67 6.14 12.58 -11.27
C GLY A 67 5.05 11.88 -12.08
N TYR A 68 4.41 10.85 -11.51
CA TYR A 68 3.31 10.16 -12.17
C TYR A 68 2.08 11.06 -12.37
N ALA A 69 1.69 11.85 -11.36
CA ALA A 69 0.60 12.80 -11.48
C ALA A 69 0.84 13.80 -12.61
N THR A 70 2.03 14.39 -12.64
CA THR A 70 2.42 15.39 -13.65
C THR A 70 2.36 14.79 -15.05
N ARG A 71 2.97 13.61 -15.26
CA ARG A 71 2.96 12.92 -16.56
C ARG A 71 1.54 12.61 -17.02
N GLU A 72 0.74 12.03 -16.13
CA GLU A 72 -0.60 11.56 -16.45
C GLU A 72 -1.56 12.72 -16.69
N ARG A 73 -1.50 13.76 -15.86
CA ARG A 73 -2.38 14.92 -15.95
C ARG A 73 -2.13 15.75 -17.22
N LEU A 74 -0.87 16.07 -17.51
CA LEU A 74 -0.51 16.75 -18.76
C LEU A 74 -0.83 15.88 -19.98
N GLY A 75 -0.50 14.59 -19.92
CA GLY A 75 -0.78 13.66 -21.00
C GLY A 75 -2.27 13.53 -21.32
N LYS A 76 -3.14 13.43 -20.30
CA LYS A 76 -4.60 13.41 -20.50
C LYS A 76 -5.14 14.72 -21.08
N ASN A 77 -4.60 15.85 -20.66
CA ASN A 77 -4.99 17.15 -21.22
C ASN A 77 -4.58 17.25 -22.69
N LEU A 78 -3.34 16.90 -23.02
CA LEU A 78 -2.84 16.87 -24.39
C LEU A 78 -3.60 15.87 -25.27
N LEU A 79 -3.95 14.70 -24.73
CA LEU A 79 -4.83 13.75 -25.41
C LEU A 79 -6.20 14.37 -25.73
N GLY A 80 -6.81 15.10 -24.80
CA GLY A 80 -8.08 15.79 -25.05
C GLY A 80 -8.00 16.87 -26.12
N LEU A 81 -6.84 17.53 -26.26
CA LEU A 81 -6.61 18.63 -27.20
C LEU A 81 -6.18 18.15 -28.59
N ALA A 82 -5.25 17.20 -28.65
CA ALA A 82 -4.67 16.69 -29.89
C ALA A 82 -5.38 15.44 -30.43
N GLN A 83 -6.21 14.78 -29.61
CA GLN A 83 -7.03 13.62 -29.99
C GLN A 83 -6.21 12.56 -30.72
N ASP A 84 -6.48 12.33 -32.01
CA ASP A 84 -5.86 11.29 -32.83
C ASP A 84 -4.36 11.52 -33.08
N ASP A 85 -3.89 12.76 -32.99
CA ASP A 85 -2.46 13.09 -33.14
C ASP A 85 -1.65 12.80 -31.86
N PHE A 86 -2.32 12.50 -30.75
CA PHE A 86 -1.65 12.23 -29.49
C PHE A 86 -1.12 10.79 -29.41
N SER A 87 0.17 10.66 -29.10
CA SER A 87 0.81 9.39 -28.79
C SER A 87 1.38 9.38 -27.37
N TRP A 88 0.92 8.45 -26.53
CA TRP A 88 1.48 8.26 -25.18
C TRP A 88 2.97 7.93 -25.21
N GLU A 89 3.44 7.20 -26.21
CA GLU A 89 4.86 6.88 -26.37
C GLU A 89 5.68 8.16 -26.62
N THR A 90 5.22 9.00 -27.55
CA THR A 90 5.86 10.28 -27.87
C THR A 90 5.82 11.23 -26.67
N TRP A 91 4.66 11.31 -26.00
CA TRP A 91 4.50 12.11 -24.79
C TRP A 91 5.46 11.65 -23.67
N ASN A 92 5.60 10.34 -23.44
CA ASN A 92 6.52 9.83 -22.42
C ASN A 92 7.97 10.25 -22.71
N LYS A 93 8.40 10.23 -23.98
CA LYS A 93 9.73 10.70 -24.41
C LYS A 93 9.91 12.21 -24.16
N ILE A 94 8.90 13.01 -24.49
CA ILE A 94 8.91 14.46 -24.23
C ILE A 94 8.96 14.73 -22.72
N PHE A 95 8.12 14.06 -21.94
CA PHE A 95 8.08 14.18 -20.49
C PHE A 95 9.44 13.87 -19.88
N ALA A 96 10.05 12.72 -20.24
CA ALA A 96 11.35 12.32 -19.74
C ALA A 96 12.45 13.33 -20.07
N LYS A 97 12.41 13.95 -21.26
CA LYS A 97 13.36 14.99 -21.66
C LYS A 97 13.23 16.27 -20.82
N ILE A 98 12.02 16.65 -20.43
CA ILE A 98 11.76 17.88 -19.67
C ILE A 98 11.99 17.64 -18.17
N PHE A 99 11.35 16.62 -17.61
CA PHE A 99 11.23 16.40 -16.16
C PHE A 99 12.06 15.24 -15.62
N GLY A 100 12.68 14.42 -16.49
CA GLY A 100 13.22 13.12 -16.11
C GLY A 100 12.15 12.03 -16.06
N GLU A 101 12.55 10.82 -15.68
CA GLU A 101 11.60 9.71 -15.54
C GLU A 101 10.61 9.99 -14.40
N PRO A 102 9.34 9.55 -14.49
CA PRO A 102 8.37 9.73 -13.41
C PRO A 102 8.83 9.15 -12.07
N THR A 103 9.69 8.13 -12.12
CA THR A 103 10.27 7.47 -10.94
C THR A 103 11.54 8.14 -10.41
N ALA A 104 12.13 9.04 -11.19
CA ALA A 104 13.40 9.70 -10.93
C ALA A 104 13.40 11.11 -11.56
N LEU A 105 12.63 12.01 -10.95
CA LEU A 105 12.52 13.39 -11.40
C LEU A 105 13.88 14.09 -11.39
N LYS A 106 14.11 14.90 -12.43
CA LYS A 106 15.29 15.77 -12.57
C LYS A 106 15.25 16.97 -11.62
N TYR A 107 14.04 17.40 -11.23
CA TYR A 107 13.82 18.54 -10.35
C TYR A 107 13.13 18.10 -9.05
N PRO A 108 13.31 18.87 -7.96
CA PRO A 108 12.57 18.63 -6.72
C PRO A 108 11.05 18.64 -6.93
N PRO A 109 10.28 17.83 -6.18
CA PRO A 109 8.83 17.76 -6.31
C PRO A 109 8.13 19.12 -6.22
N GLU A 110 8.64 20.02 -5.39
CA GLU A 110 8.11 21.36 -5.16
C GLU A 110 8.23 22.26 -6.41
N ILE A 111 9.34 22.13 -7.15
CA ILE A 111 9.56 22.87 -8.40
C ILE A 111 8.61 22.35 -9.50
N VAL A 112 8.46 21.02 -9.60
CA VAL A 112 7.54 20.41 -10.55
C VAL A 112 6.09 20.79 -10.22
N ALA A 113 5.72 20.76 -8.93
CA ALA A 113 4.40 21.16 -8.47
C ALA A 113 4.11 22.65 -8.73
N GLY A 114 5.11 23.52 -8.51
CA GLY A 114 5.00 24.94 -8.86
C GLY A 114 4.78 25.16 -10.36
N ALA A 115 5.47 24.41 -11.22
CA ALA A 115 5.22 24.46 -12.67
C ALA A 115 3.78 24.03 -13.02
N MET A 116 3.25 23.02 -12.33
CA MET A 116 1.86 22.58 -12.50
C MET A 116 0.85 23.62 -12.01
N ALA A 117 1.14 24.37 -10.94
CA ALA A 117 0.31 25.48 -10.46
C ALA A 117 0.21 26.64 -11.46
N ILE A 118 1.26 26.87 -12.25
CA ILE A 118 1.23 27.86 -13.33
C ILE A 118 0.31 27.40 -14.47
N ILE A 119 0.33 26.11 -14.79
CA ILE A 119 -0.43 25.54 -15.92
C ILE A 119 -1.91 25.31 -15.55
N TYR A 120 -2.19 24.91 -14.31
CA TYR A 120 -3.50 24.47 -13.85
C TYR A 120 -4.01 25.32 -12.69
N HIS A 121 -5.13 26.01 -12.93
CA HIS A 121 -5.76 26.91 -11.95
C HIS A 121 -6.23 26.23 -10.65
N ASP A 122 -6.49 24.92 -10.68
CA ASP A 122 -6.95 24.12 -9.55
C ASP A 122 -5.79 23.50 -8.74
N VAL A 123 -4.55 23.70 -9.17
CA VAL A 123 -3.36 23.35 -8.37
C VAL A 123 -2.98 24.59 -7.55
N PRO A 124 -2.91 24.49 -6.20
CA PRO A 124 -2.53 25.61 -5.36
C PRO A 124 -1.15 26.18 -5.71
N THR A 125 -0.94 27.48 -5.48
CA THR A 125 0.36 28.13 -5.70
C THR A 125 1.37 27.90 -4.56
N GLU A 126 0.87 27.57 -3.37
CA GLU A 126 1.72 27.26 -2.21
C GLU A 126 2.44 25.91 -2.42
N PRO A 127 3.79 25.83 -2.31
CA PRO A 127 4.56 24.65 -2.72
C PRO A 127 4.11 23.34 -2.08
N GLU A 128 3.88 23.34 -0.76
CA GLU A 128 3.47 22.13 -0.03
C GLU A 128 2.06 21.67 -0.42
N ALA A 129 1.13 22.62 -0.58
CA ALA A 129 -0.24 22.35 -1.00
C ALA A 129 -0.29 21.88 -2.47
N ALA A 130 0.56 22.43 -3.34
CA ALA A 130 0.70 22.01 -4.72
C ALA A 130 1.18 20.55 -4.83
N VAL A 131 2.20 20.19 -4.04
CA VAL A 131 2.69 18.80 -3.95
C VAL A 131 1.58 17.87 -3.47
N GLN A 132 0.84 18.26 -2.43
CA GLN A 132 -0.25 17.45 -1.90
C GLN A 132 -1.38 17.27 -2.93
N ALA A 133 -1.76 18.33 -3.64
CA ALA A 133 -2.79 18.26 -4.68
C ALA A 133 -2.41 17.27 -5.80
N LEU A 134 -1.12 17.21 -6.17
CA LEU A 134 -0.62 16.23 -7.14
C LEU A 134 -0.57 14.82 -6.57
N ILE A 135 -0.24 14.64 -5.29
CA ILE A 135 -0.32 13.34 -4.61
C ILE A 135 -1.77 12.82 -4.64
N ASP A 136 -2.73 13.65 -4.29
CA ASP A 136 -4.15 13.28 -4.26
C ASP A 136 -4.66 12.95 -5.66
N TYR A 137 -4.20 13.70 -6.68
CA TYR A 137 -4.49 13.37 -8.07
C TYR A 137 -3.94 12.00 -8.45
N ASN A 138 -2.69 11.68 -8.07
CA ASN A 138 -2.10 10.37 -8.36
C ASN A 138 -2.88 9.22 -7.74
N ASP A 139 -3.28 9.36 -6.48
CA ASP A 139 -4.01 8.33 -5.74
C ASP A 139 -5.37 8.07 -6.40
N ARG A 140 -6.15 9.12 -6.71
CA ARG A 140 -7.40 8.98 -7.47
C ARG A 140 -7.19 8.33 -8.84
N SER A 141 -6.14 8.71 -9.54
CA SER A 141 -5.85 8.19 -10.88
C SER A 141 -5.41 6.72 -10.87
N LEU A 142 -4.73 6.28 -9.82
CA LEU A 142 -4.39 4.87 -9.61
C LEU A 142 -5.63 4.05 -9.24
N GLU A 143 -6.48 4.57 -8.36
CA GLU A 143 -7.74 3.92 -7.98
C GLU A 143 -8.64 3.71 -9.20
N GLU A 144 -8.78 4.73 -10.06
CA GLU A 144 -9.58 4.65 -11.29
C GLU A 144 -9.05 3.58 -12.26
N ARG A 145 -7.72 3.52 -12.45
CA ARG A 145 -7.08 2.50 -13.29
C ARG A 145 -7.28 1.10 -12.72
N ASN A 146 -7.05 0.92 -11.42
CA ASN A 146 -7.24 -0.36 -10.74
C ASN A 146 -8.71 -0.79 -10.71
N ARG A 147 -9.65 0.15 -10.72
CA ARG A 147 -11.09 -0.15 -10.83
C ARG A 147 -11.40 -0.68 -12.23
N ARG A 148 -10.98 0.05 -13.27
CA ARG A 148 -11.18 -0.36 -14.67
C ARG A 148 -10.57 -1.72 -14.98
N GLU A 149 -9.33 -1.96 -14.54
CA GLU A 149 -8.67 -3.26 -14.74
C GLU A 149 -9.37 -4.43 -14.01
N ARG A 150 -10.12 -4.15 -12.94
CA ARG A 150 -10.96 -5.15 -12.26
C ARG A 150 -12.25 -5.38 -13.03
N GLU A 151 -12.92 -4.31 -13.43
CA GLU A 151 -14.14 -4.37 -14.25
C GLU A 151 -13.88 -5.09 -15.59
N GLU A 152 -12.74 -4.87 -16.24
CA GLU A 152 -12.34 -5.57 -17.47
C GLU A 152 -12.16 -7.08 -17.25
N ARG A 153 -11.47 -7.48 -16.17
CA ARG A 153 -11.29 -8.89 -15.81
C ARG A 153 -12.62 -9.59 -15.49
N GLU A 154 -13.50 -8.91 -14.75
CA GLU A 154 -14.82 -9.45 -14.41
C GLU A 154 -15.74 -9.59 -15.63
N ASN A 155 -15.60 -8.73 -16.65
CA ASN A 155 -16.36 -8.83 -17.90
C ASN A 155 -15.81 -9.90 -18.86
N ASP A 156 -14.49 -10.12 -18.89
CA ASP A 156 -13.89 -11.21 -19.67
C ASP A 156 -14.28 -12.59 -19.11
N ASP A 157 -14.36 -12.74 -17.79
CA ASP A 157 -14.79 -13.99 -17.13
C ASP A 157 -16.27 -14.35 -17.42
N LEU A 158 -17.12 -13.38 -17.79
CA LEU A 158 -18.51 -13.61 -18.18
C LEU A 158 -18.65 -14.04 -19.65
N ASN A 159 -17.74 -13.61 -20.54
CA ASN A 159 -17.76 -13.97 -21.96
C ASN A 159 -17.30 -15.42 -22.21
N ASP A 160 -16.50 -15.99 -21.32
CA ASP A 160 -16.07 -17.40 -21.41
C ASP A 160 -17.17 -18.40 -20.99
N ILE A 161 -18.15 -17.98 -20.18
CA ILE A 161 -19.27 -18.83 -19.76
C ILE A 161 -20.35 -18.94 -20.86
N GLU A 162 -20.65 -17.86 -21.58
CA GLU A 162 -21.60 -17.89 -22.71
C GLU A 162 -21.10 -18.74 -23.88
N ASN A 163 -19.79 -18.71 -24.18
CA ASN A 163 -19.19 -19.52 -25.24
C ASN A 163 -19.10 -21.01 -24.89
N TYR A 164 -19.01 -21.37 -23.60
CA TYR A 164 -19.05 -22.77 -23.17
C TYR A 164 -20.48 -23.34 -23.18
N SER A 165 -21.49 -22.51 -22.85
CA SER A 165 -22.90 -22.95 -22.83
C SER A 165 -23.48 -23.19 -24.22
N MET A 166 -23.05 -22.47 -25.26
CA MET A 166 -23.50 -22.74 -26.65
C MET A 166 -22.84 -23.96 -27.29
N LYS A 167 -21.64 -24.36 -26.82
CA LYS A 167 -20.89 -25.47 -27.43
C LYS A 167 -21.32 -26.85 -26.91
N THR A 168 -22.04 -26.90 -25.80
CA THR A 168 -22.58 -28.13 -25.20
C THR A 168 -24.03 -28.42 -25.55
N MET A 169 -24.66 -27.61 -26.41
CA MET A 169 -26.06 -27.77 -26.83
C MET A 169 -26.24 -28.20 -28.31
N ASN A 170 -25.17 -28.56 -29.03
CA ASN A 170 -25.25 -29.15 -30.37
C ASN A 170 -24.80 -30.61 -30.39
#